data_AF-A0A646KLX9-F1
#
_entry.id   AF-A0A646KLX9-F1
#
_cell.length_a   1.000
_cell.length_b   1.000
_cell.length_c   1.000
_cell.angle_alpha   90.00
_cell.angle_beta   90.00
_cell.angle_gamma   90.00
#
_symmetry.space_group_name_H-M   'P 1'
#
loop_
_entity.id
_entity.type
_entity.pdbx_description
1 polymer ?
#
loop_
_entity_poly.entity_id
_entity_poly.type
_entity_poly.pdbx_seq_one_letter_code
_entity_poly.pdbx_strand_id
1 'polypeptide(L)'
;MTVTLNAVVPVALLIVLGWALRRRASLGDREFWDRLEWLTYFVLSPALFFSSISGADLDLVEPLPMLGALLGSTLAVTALMLAVRRLLVLDGPAFTSVLQGSIRLNTYVGVIVAAGLHGADGVAVFALAAA
;
A
#
# COMPACT_ATOMS: atom_id res chain seq x y z
N MET A 1 11.60 8.23 -14.54
CA MET A 1 12.30 7.03 -14.02
C MET A 1 13.07 7.31 -12.73
N THR A 2 13.76 8.45 -12.61
CA THR A 2 14.47 8.87 -11.38
C THR A 2 13.55 9.12 -10.18
N VAL A 3 12.38 9.72 -10.39
CA VAL A 3 11.39 10.00 -9.32
C VAL A 3 10.91 8.71 -8.64
N THR A 4 10.58 7.67 -9.41
CA THR A 4 10.13 6.37 -8.88
C THR A 4 11.24 5.68 -8.08
N LEU A 5 12.49 5.75 -8.53
CA LEU A 5 13.63 5.21 -7.78
C LEU A 5 13.84 5.97 -6.46
N ASN A 6 13.75 7.30 -6.49
CA ASN A 6 13.85 8.12 -5.28
C ASN A 6 12.71 7.87 -4.29
N ALA A 7 11.52 7.46 -4.77
CA ALA A 7 10.40 7.08 -3.93
C ALA A 7 10.57 5.69 -3.29
N VAL A 8 11.05 4.71 -4.08
CA VAL A 8 11.08 3.29 -3.66
C VAL A 8 12.32 2.94 -2.85
N VAL A 9 13.48 3.50 -3.20
CA VAL A 9 14.76 3.14 -2.56
C VAL A 9 14.76 3.44 -1.05
N PRO A 10 14.35 4.63 -0.56
CA PRO A 10 14.35 4.91 0.88
C PRO A 10 13.49 3.94 1.68
N VAL A 11 12.36 3.54 1.10
CA VAL A 11 11.42 2.59 1.70
C VAL A 11 12.04 1.20 1.77
N ALA A 12 12.63 0.73 0.67
CA ALA A 12 13.32 -0.55 0.65
C ALA A 12 14.45 -0.59 1.69
N LEU A 13 15.19 0.52 1.85
CA LEU A 13 16.22 0.66 2.87
C LEU A 13 15.64 0.59 4.29
N LEU A 14 14.47 1.19 4.56
CA LEU A 14 13.79 1.08 5.85
C LEU A 14 13.37 -0.36 6.16
N ILE A 15 12.88 -1.11 5.18
CA ILE A 15 12.53 -2.53 5.35
C ILE A 15 13.78 -3.35 5.70
N VAL A 16 14.88 -3.13 4.97
CA VAL A 16 16.17 -3.80 5.23
C VAL A 16 16.71 -3.41 6.62
N LEU A 17 16.58 -2.15 7.02
CA LEU A 17 16.95 -1.68 8.35
C LEU A 17 16.14 -2.40 9.43
N GLY A 18 14.82 -2.47 9.30
CA GLY A 18 13.94 -3.18 10.24
C GLY A 18 14.34 -4.65 10.39
N TRP A 19 14.62 -5.32 9.27
CA TRP A 19 15.14 -6.69 9.27
C TRP A 19 16.52 -6.82 9.95
N ALA A 20 17.42 -5.87 9.72
CA ALA A 20 18.74 -5.87 10.35
C ALA A 20 18.65 -5.62 11.87
N LEU A 21 17.74 -4.73 12.30
CA LEU A 21 17.45 -4.47 13.70
C LEU A 21 16.86 -5.71 14.38
N ARG A 22 15.96 -6.44 13.71
CA ARG A 22 15.40 -7.71 14.21
C ARG A 22 16.46 -8.78 14.47
N ARG A 23 17.60 -8.72 13.78
CA ARG A 23 18.71 -9.67 13.98
C ARG A 23 19.61 -9.31 15.18
N ARG A 24 19.46 -8.12 15.77
CA ARG A 24 20.26 -7.68 16.93
C ARG A 24 19.58 -8.13 18.21
N ALA A 25 20.33 -8.76 19.13
CA ALA A 25 19.79 -9.39 20.34
C ALA A 25 18.87 -8.49 21.20
N SER A 26 19.09 -7.17 21.22
CA SER A 26 18.29 -6.20 21.98
C SER A 26 16.93 -5.87 21.36
N LEU A 27 16.75 -6.11 20.06
CA LEU A 27 15.52 -5.83 19.31
C LEU A 27 15.04 -7.09 18.58
N GLY A 28 15.57 -8.27 18.91
CA GLY A 28 15.23 -9.53 18.25
C GLY A 28 14.12 -10.31 18.95
N ASP A 29 13.67 -9.84 20.11
CA ASP A 29 12.60 -10.46 20.87
C ASP A 29 11.27 -10.37 20.11
N ARG A 30 10.57 -11.50 20.01
CA ARG A 30 9.31 -11.60 19.26
C ARG A 30 8.23 -10.71 19.87
N GLU A 31 8.19 -10.64 21.20
CA GLU A 31 7.20 -9.83 21.92
C GLU A 31 7.32 -8.34 21.60
N PHE A 32 8.54 -7.83 21.41
CA PHE A 32 8.76 -6.44 21.01
C PHE A 32 8.13 -6.14 19.65
N TRP A 33 8.35 -7.02 18.65
CA TRP A 33 7.79 -6.83 17.31
C TRP A 33 6.28 -6.99 17.28
N ASP A 34 5.72 -7.94 18.02
CA ASP A 34 4.28 -8.15 18.10
C ASP A 34 3.59 -6.90 18.73
N ARG A 35 4.18 -6.32 19.78
CA ARG A 35 3.69 -5.06 20.38
C ARG A 35 3.86 -3.85 19.45
N LEU A 36 4.97 -3.78 18.70
CA LEU A 36 5.20 -2.72 17.73
C LEU A 36 4.23 -2.80 16.55
N GLU A 37 3.91 -4.00 16.08
CA GLU A 37 2.90 -4.24 15.06
C GLU A 37 1.54 -3.78 15.55
N TRP A 38 1.14 -4.15 16.77
CA TRP A 38 -0.10 -3.66 17.37
C TRP A 38 -0.15 -2.13 17.43
N LEU A 39 0.91 -1.48 17.93
CA LEU A 39 0.97 -0.02 18.01
C LEU A 39 0.86 0.62 16.63
N THR A 40 1.59 0.07 15.65
CA THR A 40 1.59 0.61 14.29
C THR A 40 0.22 0.44 13.65
N TYR A 41 -0.39 -0.73 13.79
CA TYR A 41 -1.67 -1.06 13.15
C TYR A 41 -2.85 -0.33 13.78
N PHE A 42 -2.93 -0.30 15.12
CA PHE A 42 -4.10 0.21 15.84
C PHE A 42 -4.00 1.67 16.24
N VAL A 43 -2.80 2.27 16.27
CA VAL A 43 -2.60 3.65 16.74
C VAL A 43 -1.99 4.51 15.65
N LEU A 44 -0.81 4.14 15.13
CA LEU A 44 -0.07 5.00 14.21
C LEU A 44 -0.72 5.09 12.83
N SER A 45 -1.20 3.98 12.28
CA SER A 45 -1.89 3.97 10.98
C SER A 45 -3.18 4.83 11.01
N PRO A 46 -4.12 4.66 11.97
CA PRO A 46 -5.27 5.55 12.08
C PRO A 46 -4.89 7.02 12.29
N ALA A 47 -3.89 7.30 13.13
CA ALA A 47 -3.40 8.66 13.34
C ALA A 47 -2.80 9.26 12.06
N LEU A 48 -2.08 8.46 11.26
CA LEU A 48 -1.55 8.87 9.96
C LEU A 48 -2.68 9.23 8.99
N PHE A 49 -3.70 8.37 8.86
CA PHE A 49 -4.85 8.65 7.98
C PHE A 49 -5.62 9.89 8.44
N PHE A 50 -5.90 10.00 9.74
CA PHE A 50 -6.59 11.16 10.28
C PHE A 50 -5.81 12.46 10.08
N SER A 51 -4.52 12.47 10.41
CA SER A 51 -3.66 13.66 10.22
C SER A 51 -3.47 14.02 8.75
N SER A 52 -3.38 13.03 7.86
CA SER A 52 -3.22 13.26 6.42
C SER A 52 -4.49 13.82 5.78
N ILE A 53 -5.67 13.36 6.19
CA ILE A 53 -6.96 13.85 5.66
C ILE A 53 -7.36 15.19 6.29
N SER A 54 -7.15 15.36 7.60
CA SER A 54 -7.58 16.57 8.31
C SER A 54 -6.87 17.85 7.86
N GLY A 55 -5.64 17.75 7.36
CA GLY A 55 -4.89 18.86 6.79
C GLY A 55 -4.94 18.92 5.26
N ALA A 56 -5.63 18.00 4.59
CA ALA A 56 -5.70 17.95 3.14
C ALA A 56 -6.67 19.00 2.60
N ASP A 57 -6.23 19.72 1.57
CA ASP A 57 -7.13 20.53 0.76
C ASP A 57 -7.88 19.61 -0.22
N LEU A 58 -9.07 19.18 0.18
CA LEU A 58 -9.90 18.26 -0.60
C LEU A 58 -10.45 18.90 -1.87
N ASP A 59 -10.45 20.24 -1.99
CA ASP A 59 -10.87 20.94 -3.20
C ASP A 59 -9.87 20.71 -4.36
N LEU A 60 -8.63 20.33 -4.05
CA LEU A 60 -7.62 19.94 -5.03
C LEU A 60 -7.79 18.50 -5.52
N VAL A 61 -8.64 17.70 -4.88
CA VAL A 61 -8.84 16.29 -5.23
C VAL A 61 -10.04 16.15 -6.18
N GLU A 62 -9.75 16.00 -7.47
CA GLU A 62 -10.79 15.74 -8.46
C GLU A 62 -11.33 14.30 -8.32
N PRO A 63 -12.63 14.09 -8.05
CA PRO A 63 -13.17 12.74 -7.82
C PRO A 63 -13.14 11.85 -9.05
N LEU A 64 -13.31 12.44 -10.24
CA LEU A 64 -13.49 11.68 -11.48
C LEU A 64 -12.18 11.02 -11.97
N PRO A 65 -11.03 11.71 -12.01
CA PRO A 65 -9.74 11.08 -12.29
C PRO A 65 -9.36 10.02 -11.25
N MET A 66 -9.64 10.26 -9.97
CA MET A 66 -9.39 9.30 -8.90
C MET A 66 -10.20 8.01 -9.10
N LEU A 67 -11.50 8.14 -9.35
CA LEU A 67 -12.37 7.01 -9.66
C LEU A 67 -11.92 6.27 -10.92
N GLY A 68 -11.54 7.01 -11.96
CA GLY A 68 -11.00 6.44 -13.20
C GLY A 68 -9.71 5.64 -12.98
N ALA A 69 -8.80 6.11 -12.15
CA ALA A 69 -7.58 5.40 -11.79
C ALA A 69 -7.87 4.12 -10.99
N LEU A 70 -8.78 4.18 -10.03
CA LEU A 70 -9.17 3.03 -9.21
C LEU A 70 -9.88 1.95 -10.03
N LEU A 71 -10.92 2.33 -10.78
CA LEU A 71 -11.66 1.39 -11.63
C LEU A 71 -10.78 0.88 -12.78
N GLY A 72 -10.03 1.76 -13.43
CA GLY A 72 -9.16 1.43 -14.55
C GLY A 72 -8.09 0.41 -14.16
N SER A 73 -7.40 0.61 -13.03
CA SER A 73 -6.40 -0.34 -12.53
C SER A 73 -7.03 -1.68 -12.12
N THR A 74 -8.17 -1.66 -11.43
CA THR A 74 -8.91 -2.86 -11.02
C THR A 74 -9.34 -3.70 -12.23
N LEU A 75 -9.93 -3.05 -13.23
CA LEU A 75 -10.38 -3.70 -14.47
C LEU A 75 -9.19 -4.21 -15.30
N ALA A 76 -8.10 -3.45 -15.38
CA ALA A 76 -6.89 -3.86 -16.07
C ALA A 76 -6.28 -5.12 -15.45
N VAL A 77 -6.14 -5.16 -14.12
CA VAL A 77 -5.63 -6.35 -13.41
C VAL A 77 -6.60 -7.53 -13.56
N THR A 78 -7.91 -7.28 -13.51
CA THR A 78 -8.93 -8.32 -13.74
C THR A 78 -8.82 -8.91 -15.14
N ALA A 79 -8.73 -8.07 -16.17
CA ALA A 79 -8.57 -8.50 -17.55
C ALA A 79 -7.26 -9.27 -17.74
N LEU A 80 -6.16 -8.81 -17.14
CA LEU A 80 -4.88 -9.51 -17.18
C LEU A 80 -4.98 -10.91 -16.54
N MET A 81 -5.57 -11.02 -15.35
CA MET A 81 -5.77 -12.29 -14.66
C MET A 81 -6.65 -13.25 -15.46
N LEU A 82 -7.70 -12.75 -16.12
CA LEU A 82 -8.53 -13.56 -17.02
C LEU A 82 -7.75 -14.03 -18.25
N ALA A 83 -6.89 -13.17 -18.82
CA ALA A 83 -6.07 -13.53 -19.98
C ALA A 83 -5.04 -14.62 -19.65
N VAL A 84 -4.39 -14.53 -18.48
CA VAL A 84 -3.39 -15.54 -18.04
C VAL A 84 -4.03 -16.74 -17.35
N ARG A 85 -5.35 -16.79 -17.18
CA ARG A 85 -6.06 -17.87 -16.47
C ARG A 85 -5.66 -19.28 -16.94
N ARG A 86 -5.51 -19.47 -18.26
CA ARG A 86 -5.12 -20.77 -18.83
C ARG A 86 -3.70 -21.19 -18.48
N LEU A 87 -2.82 -20.24 -18.16
CA LEU A 87 -1.43 -20.50 -17.78
C LEU A 87 -1.29 -20.85 -16.29
N LEU A 88 -2.23 -20.40 -15.45
CA LEU A 88 -2.16 -20.60 -14.00
C LEU A 88 -2.54 -22.02 -13.57
N VAL A 89 -3.25 -22.79 -14.41
CA VAL A 89 -3.69 -24.17 -14.13
C VAL A 89 -4.32 -24.29 -12.73
N LEU A 90 -5.25 -23.38 -12.43
CA LEU A 90 -5.96 -23.33 -11.15
C LEU A 90 -7.42 -23.74 -11.33
N ASP A 91 -7.95 -24.47 -10.34
CA ASP A 91 -9.37 -24.76 -10.24
C ASP A 91 -10.18 -23.47 -10.01
N GLY A 92 -11.48 -23.51 -10.31
CA GLY A 92 -12.38 -22.35 -10.21
C GLY A 92 -12.27 -21.57 -8.88
N PRO A 93 -12.40 -22.23 -7.71
CA PRO A 93 -12.27 -21.56 -6.41
C PRO A 93 -10.88 -20.97 -6.14
N ALA A 94 -9.82 -21.64 -6.60
CA ALA A 94 -8.45 -21.15 -6.43
C ALA A 94 -8.20 -19.91 -7.30
N PHE A 95 -8.68 -19.91 -8.54
CA PHE A 95 -8.56 -18.76 -9.43
C PHE A 95 -9.32 -17.54 -8.90
N THR A 96 -10.54 -17.70 -8.40
CA THR A 96 -11.31 -16.58 -7.86
C THR A 96 -10.65 -16.01 -6.60
N SER A 97 -10.04 -16.85 -5.76
CA SER A 97 -9.24 -16.40 -4.61
C SER A 97 -8.04 -15.54 -5.05
N VAL A 98 -7.28 -15.99 -6.05
CA VAL A 98 -6.13 -15.24 -6.60
C VAL A 98 -6.57 -13.94 -7.24
N LEU A 99 -7.64 -13.96 -8.04
CA LEU A 99 -8.19 -12.76 -8.67
C LEU A 99 -8.59 -11.71 -7.62
N GLN A 100 -9.34 -12.12 -6.59
CA GLN A 100 -9.74 -11.24 -5.50
C GLN A 100 -8.55 -10.70 -4.71
N GLY A 101 -7.52 -11.51 -4.49
CA GLY A 101 -6.27 -11.07 -3.85
C GLY A 101 -5.51 -10.06 -4.71
N SER A 102 -5.53 -10.22 -6.03
CA SER A 102 -4.75 -9.40 -6.98
C SER A 102 -5.32 -7.99 -7.17
N ILE A 103 -6.64 -7.84 -7.05
CA ILE A 103 -7.31 -6.53 -7.22
C ILE A 103 -7.46 -5.75 -5.91
N ARG A 104 -7.11 -6.35 -4.77
CA ARG A 104 -7.20 -5.68 -3.47
C ARG A 104 -6.09 -4.65 -3.31
N LEU A 105 -6.49 -3.45 -2.90
CA LEU A 105 -5.55 -2.39 -2.59
C LEU A 105 -4.70 -2.77 -1.37
N ASN A 106 -3.38 -2.64 -1.48
CA ASN A 106 -2.49 -2.73 -0.33
C ASN A 106 -2.24 -1.31 0.21
N THR A 107 -2.90 -0.97 1.31
CA THR A 107 -2.84 0.35 1.91
C THR A 107 -1.43 0.75 2.34
N TYR A 108 -0.65 -0.15 2.93
CA TYR A 108 0.71 0.16 3.39
C TYR A 108 1.64 0.50 2.22
N VAL A 109 1.67 -0.36 1.19
CA VAL A 109 2.49 -0.15 0.00
C VAL A 109 2.05 1.12 -0.73
N GLY A 110 0.74 1.35 -0.85
CA GLY A 110 0.21 2.50 -1.54
C GLY A 110 0.50 3.83 -0.85
N VAL A 111 0.35 3.93 0.48
CA VAL A 111 0.74 5.12 1.26
C VAL A 111 2.21 5.44 1.05
N ILE A 112 3.06 4.42 1.12
CA ILE A 112 4.51 4.53 0.95
C ILE A 112 4.88 5.06 -0.44
N VAL A 113 4.28 4.50 -1.50
CA VAL A 113 4.52 4.95 -2.88
C VAL A 113 3.99 6.37 -3.07
N ALA A 114 2.81 6.68 -2.54
CA ALA A 114 2.23 8.01 -2.62
C ALA A 114 3.08 9.06 -1.90
N ALA A 115 3.59 8.74 -0.70
CA ALA A 115 4.53 9.57 0.04
C ALA A 115 5.83 9.82 -0.74
N GLY A 116 6.38 8.78 -1.37
CA GLY A 116 7.63 8.92 -2.12
C GLY A 116 7.49 9.69 -3.44
N LEU A 117 6.32 9.65 -4.09
CA LEU A 117 6.07 10.34 -5.36
C LEU A 117 5.58 11.78 -5.18
N HIS A 118 4.69 12.01 -4.20
CA HIS A 118 3.95 13.26 -4.04
C HIS A 118 3.94 13.80 -2.61
N GLY A 119 4.72 13.22 -1.70
CA GLY A 119 4.84 13.72 -0.32
C GLY A 119 3.52 13.63 0.45
N ALA A 120 3.25 14.63 1.29
CA ALA A 120 2.06 14.68 2.13
C ALA A 120 0.76 14.70 1.30
N ASP A 121 0.73 15.45 0.21
CA ASP A 121 -0.45 15.54 -0.68
C ASP A 121 -0.77 14.18 -1.31
N GLY A 122 0.27 13.42 -1.69
CA GLY A 122 0.13 12.04 -2.15
C GLY A 122 -0.52 11.14 -1.12
N VAL A 123 -0.05 11.22 0.13
CA VAL A 123 -0.61 10.44 1.24
C VAL A 123 -2.06 10.82 1.49
N ALA A 124 -2.42 12.11 1.41
CA ALA A 124 -3.79 12.57 1.56
C ALA A 124 -4.72 12.02 0.46
N VAL A 125 -4.33 12.13 -0.82
CA VAL A 125 -5.11 11.57 -1.94
C VAL A 125 -5.25 10.06 -1.81
N PHE A 126 -4.17 9.35 -1.46
CA PHE A 126 -4.22 7.91 -1.27
C PHE A 126 -5.09 7.52 -0.07
N ALA A 127 -5.01 8.27 1.03
CA ALA A 127 -5.84 8.08 2.21
C ALA A 127 -7.33 8.19 1.88
N LEU A 128 -7.71 9.19 1.07
CA LEU A 128 -9.07 9.34 0.59
C LEU A 128 -9.49 8.18 -0.33
N ALA A 129 -8.60 7.74 -1.21
CA ALA A 129 -8.86 6.62 -2.13
C ALA A 129 -8.95 5.26 -1.42
N ALA A 130 -8.31 5.11 -0.26
CA ALA A 130 -8.27 3.88 0.53
C ALA A 130 -9.30 3.84 1.68
N ALA A 131 -10.01 4.93 1.92
CA ALA A 131 -11.08 5.05 2.92
C ALA A 131 -12.40 4.43 2.41
#